data_AF-A0A3N5RSG9-F1
#
_entry.id   AF-A0A3N5RSG9-F1
#
_cell.length_a   1.000
_cell.length_b   1.000
_cell.length_c   1.000
_cell.angle_alpha   90.00
_cell.angle_beta   90.00
_cell.angle_gamma   90.00
#
_symmetry.space_group_name_H-M   'P 1'
#
loop_
_entity.id
_entity.type
_entity.pdbx_description
1 polymer ?
#
loop_
_entity_poly.entity_id
_entity_poly.type
_entity_poly.pdbx_seq_one_letter_code
_entity_poly.pdbx_strand_id
1 'polypeptide(L)'
;MDWQPVIIRRIKMAMINNPLDKKADLKTIRKLYQDGFIKPEAFQAAQAVLRSPADWFIWAGQLLLFIGSALVLSGIIFFFAYNWDKMGRFYKLGLLEGLILACAVSSQWLWRKKLEAKVLLLSAAVLVGVLMAVYGQIYQTGADAYELFTGWAALIFGWVLVCEFAALWFVWLVILNTGLIFYWVQVGHPAHEYSYELLWLALAGLNGAALIFRELGALAKLEWLNGRWLRIILFMALLLALSIPTTQLIVDWHVTGILWLSAGIWIVAAGLGYWLYRFRWLDFLVLGLIVMNACYLLITLIGKNLFDYVEHEEAGTYLLMAMIILAIVSAAALWLRLLAQKIKKTGQGGLQ
;
A
#
# COMPACT_ATOMS: atom_id res chain seq x y z
N MET A 1 -8.72 12.63 -61.46
CA MET A 1 -7.98 12.79 -60.19
C MET A 1 -9.02 12.84 -59.08
N ASP A 2 -9.22 11.69 -58.43
CA ASP A 2 -10.37 11.43 -57.56
C ASP A 2 -10.01 11.79 -56.11
N TRP A 3 -10.17 13.06 -55.74
CA TRP A 3 -9.75 13.61 -54.44
C TRP A 3 -10.75 13.34 -53.30
N GLN A 4 -11.97 12.87 -53.60
CA GLN A 4 -13.02 12.67 -52.61
C GLN A 4 -12.73 11.59 -51.55
N PRO A 5 -12.20 10.39 -51.86
CA PRO A 5 -11.99 9.36 -50.85
C PRO A 5 -10.87 9.72 -49.85
N VAL A 6 -9.87 10.50 -50.24
CA VAL A 6 -8.75 10.91 -49.35
C VAL A 6 -9.21 11.95 -48.33
N ILE A 7 -10.05 12.91 -48.76
CA ILE A 7 -10.60 13.96 -47.89
C ILE A 7 -11.60 13.34 -46.89
N ILE A 8 -12.49 12.47 -47.36
CA ILE A 8 -13.46 11.78 -46.49
C ILE A 8 -12.76 10.88 -45.46
N ARG A 9 -11.65 10.22 -45.84
CA ARG A 9 -10.86 9.39 -44.92
C ARG A 9 -10.10 10.23 -43.88
N ARG A 10 -9.60 11.41 -44.23
CA ARG A 10 -9.00 12.37 -43.28
C ARG A 10 -10.03 12.96 -42.32
N ILE A 11 -11.22 13.31 -42.81
CA ILE A 11 -12.32 13.82 -41.98
C ILE A 11 -12.85 12.72 -41.03
N LYS A 12 -13.01 11.47 -41.51
CA LYS A 12 -13.35 10.33 -40.64
C LYS A 12 -12.27 10.02 -39.61
N MET A 13 -10.98 10.05 -39.96
CA MET A 13 -9.90 9.88 -38.97
C MET A 13 -9.86 11.00 -37.92
N ALA A 14 -10.14 12.25 -38.31
CA ALA A 14 -10.23 13.38 -37.39
C ALA A 14 -11.45 13.27 -36.44
N MET A 15 -12.58 12.74 -36.91
CA MET A 15 -13.76 12.48 -36.07
C MET A 15 -13.58 11.27 -35.15
N ILE A 16 -12.85 10.22 -35.55
CA ILE A 16 -12.57 9.04 -34.71
C ILE A 16 -11.53 9.35 -33.61
N ASN A 17 -10.73 10.41 -33.78
CA ASN A 17 -9.73 10.88 -32.83
C ASN A 17 -9.94 12.36 -32.50
N ASN A 18 -11.19 12.78 -32.28
CA ASN A 18 -11.47 14.16 -31.92
C ASN A 18 -10.79 14.47 -30.57
N PRO A 19 -9.84 15.43 -30.52
CA PRO A 19 -9.18 15.81 -29.26
C PRO A 19 -10.16 16.33 -28.20
N LEU A 20 -11.37 16.72 -28.60
CA LEU A 20 -12.46 17.13 -27.71
C LEU A 20 -13.12 15.96 -26.95
N ASP A 21 -12.97 14.73 -27.43
CA ASP A 21 -13.54 13.53 -26.77
C ASP A 21 -12.61 12.96 -25.69
N LYS A 22 -11.42 13.54 -25.52
CA LYS A 22 -10.44 13.12 -24.51
C LYS A 22 -10.52 14.05 -23.30
N LYS A 23 -10.45 13.48 -22.09
CA LYS A 23 -10.29 14.28 -20.85
C LYS A 23 -9.14 15.25 -21.04
N ALA A 24 -9.39 16.54 -20.80
CA ALA A 24 -8.40 17.58 -20.97
C ALA A 24 -7.20 17.35 -20.03
N ASP A 25 -5.98 17.44 -20.56
CA ASP A 25 -4.72 17.18 -19.84
C ASP A 25 -3.80 18.39 -20.00
N LEU A 26 -3.14 18.77 -18.91
CA LEU A 26 -2.21 19.90 -18.84
C LEU A 26 -1.04 19.73 -19.82
N LYS A 27 -0.63 18.49 -20.12
CA LYS A 27 0.40 18.23 -21.14
C LYS A 27 -0.08 18.59 -22.54
N THR A 28 -1.33 18.27 -22.87
CA THR A 28 -1.93 18.59 -24.17
C THR A 28 -2.10 20.08 -24.33
N ILE A 29 -2.59 20.76 -23.29
CA ILE A 29 -2.77 22.22 -23.28
C ILE A 29 -1.43 22.95 -23.35
N ARG A 30 -0.40 22.46 -22.63
CA ARG A 30 0.97 22.99 -22.72
C ARG A 30 1.57 22.80 -24.11
N LYS A 31 1.34 21.65 -24.74
CA LYS A 31 1.79 21.40 -26.11
C LYS A 31 1.11 22.34 -27.11
N LEU A 32 -0.19 22.55 -26.99
CA LEU A 32 -0.93 23.50 -27.83
C LEU A 32 -0.48 24.96 -27.64
N TYR A 33 -0.07 25.35 -26.44
CA TYR A 33 0.57 26.64 -26.19
C TYR A 33 1.96 26.74 -26.83
N GLN A 34 2.80 25.71 -26.67
CA GLN A 34 4.14 25.65 -27.27
C GLN A 34 4.10 25.65 -28.80
N ASP A 35 3.10 24.99 -29.38
CA ASP A 35 2.87 24.94 -30.82
C ASP A 35 2.18 26.22 -31.36
N GLY A 36 1.89 27.20 -30.48
CA GLY A 36 1.34 28.52 -30.86
C GLY A 36 -0.17 28.54 -31.15
N PHE A 37 -0.89 27.45 -30.91
CA PHE A 37 -2.33 27.35 -31.19
C PHE A 37 -3.23 28.03 -30.15
N ILE A 38 -2.70 28.33 -28.96
CA ILE A 38 -3.47 28.93 -27.85
C ILE A 38 -2.76 30.19 -27.38
N LYS A 39 -3.51 31.30 -27.25
CA LYS A 39 -3.00 32.55 -26.68
C LYS A 39 -2.65 32.38 -25.19
N PRO A 40 -1.70 33.16 -24.64
CA PRO A 40 -1.31 33.08 -23.23
C PRO A 40 -2.49 33.17 -22.24
N GLU A 41 -3.48 34.02 -22.54
CA GLU A 41 -4.69 34.20 -21.73
C GLU A 41 -5.56 32.94 -21.69
N ALA A 42 -5.74 32.28 -22.84
CA ALA A 42 -6.51 31.04 -22.94
C ALA A 42 -5.75 29.85 -22.32
N PHE A 43 -4.41 29.88 -22.34
CA PHE A 43 -3.59 28.90 -21.63
C PHE A 43 -3.75 29.03 -20.11
N GLN A 44 -3.72 30.26 -19.57
CA GLN A 44 -3.94 30.51 -18.15
C GLN A 44 -5.36 30.13 -17.71
N ALA A 45 -6.38 30.48 -18.48
CA ALA A 45 -7.76 30.08 -18.20
C ALA A 45 -7.92 28.55 -18.19
N ALA A 46 -7.33 27.86 -19.17
CA ALA A 46 -7.39 26.41 -19.23
C ALA A 46 -6.59 25.72 -18.10
N GLN A 47 -5.48 26.31 -17.68
CA GLN A 47 -4.70 25.85 -16.53
C GLN A 47 -5.50 26.00 -15.22
N ALA A 48 -6.20 27.12 -15.04
CA ALA A 48 -7.07 27.36 -13.88
C ALA A 48 -8.25 26.37 -13.82
N VAL A 49 -8.77 25.93 -14.98
CA VAL A 49 -9.82 24.91 -15.05
C VAL A 49 -9.27 23.50 -14.78
N LEU A 50 -8.08 23.17 -15.29
CA LEU A 50 -7.49 21.83 -15.15
C LEU A 50 -6.83 21.57 -13.79
N ARG A 51 -6.32 22.62 -13.16
CA ARG A 51 -5.76 22.60 -11.81
C ARG A 51 -6.33 23.81 -11.08
N SER A 52 -7.58 23.69 -10.66
CA SER A 52 -8.17 24.72 -9.82
C SER A 52 -7.30 24.87 -8.57
N PRO A 53 -6.91 26.12 -8.20
CA PRO A 53 -6.26 26.35 -6.92
C PRO A 53 -7.04 25.74 -5.74
N ALA A 54 -8.38 25.62 -5.87
CA ALA A 54 -9.24 24.98 -4.89
C ALA A 54 -8.88 23.50 -4.64
N ASP A 55 -8.50 22.73 -5.66
CA ASP A 55 -8.11 21.32 -5.49
C ASP A 55 -6.82 21.20 -4.68
N TRP A 56 -5.89 22.13 -4.87
CA TRP A 56 -4.67 22.22 -4.07
C TRP A 56 -5.00 22.55 -2.61
N PHE A 57 -5.90 23.50 -2.36
CA PHE A 57 -6.35 23.83 -1.00
C PHE A 57 -7.08 22.67 -0.33
N ILE A 58 -7.90 21.90 -1.05
CA ILE A 58 -8.55 20.70 -0.52
C ILE A 58 -7.51 19.64 -0.15
N TRP A 59 -6.58 19.33 -1.06
CA TRP A 59 -5.51 18.37 -0.79
C TRP A 59 -4.63 18.82 0.39
N ALA A 60 -4.24 20.09 0.41
CA ALA A 60 -3.44 20.66 1.49
C ALA A 60 -4.20 20.63 2.82
N GLY A 61 -5.51 20.94 2.81
CA GLY A 61 -6.37 20.85 3.99
C GLY A 61 -6.48 19.43 4.53
N GLN A 62 -6.64 18.43 3.67
CA GLN A 62 -6.65 17.02 4.05
C GLN A 62 -5.29 16.60 4.64
N LEU A 63 -4.20 16.99 3.99
CA LEU A 63 -2.84 16.72 4.46
C LEU A 63 -2.61 17.34 5.84
N LEU A 64 -2.97 18.61 6.02
CA LEU A 64 -2.86 19.31 7.29
C LEU A 64 -3.75 18.70 8.37
N LEU A 65 -4.94 18.18 8.03
CA LEU A 65 -5.79 17.46 8.97
C LEU A 65 -5.11 16.18 9.47
N PHE A 66 -4.53 15.38 8.59
CA PHE A 66 -3.80 14.16 8.97
C PHE A 66 -2.53 14.47 9.79
N ILE A 67 -1.72 15.42 9.32
CA ILE A 67 -0.49 15.84 10.03
C ILE A 67 -0.84 16.43 11.39
N GLY A 68 -1.82 17.33 11.45
CA GLY A 68 -2.28 17.95 12.68
C GLY A 68 -2.79 16.92 13.68
N SER A 69 -3.58 15.96 13.23
CA SER A 69 -4.07 14.87 14.09
C SER A 69 -2.92 13.99 14.60
N ALA A 70 -1.95 13.66 13.74
CA ALA A 70 -0.77 12.90 14.14
C ALA A 70 0.11 13.66 15.15
N LEU A 71 0.29 14.97 14.98
CA LEU A 71 1.01 15.83 15.92
C LEU A 71 0.29 15.94 17.26
N VAL A 72 -1.04 16.04 17.27
CA VAL A 72 -1.84 16.03 18.50
C VAL A 72 -1.68 14.70 19.23
N LEU A 73 -1.82 13.56 18.53
CA LEU A 73 -1.65 12.23 19.12
C LEU A 73 -0.22 12.04 19.69
N SER A 74 0.79 12.49 18.96
CA SER A 74 2.18 12.49 19.42
C SER A 74 2.37 13.39 20.66
N GLY A 75 1.79 14.59 20.64
CA GLY A 75 1.79 15.51 21.77
C GLY A 75 1.12 14.91 23.01
N ILE A 76 0.05 14.13 22.86
CA ILE A 76 -0.57 13.38 23.96
C ILE A 76 0.41 12.36 24.54
N ILE A 77 1.09 11.58 23.69
CA ILE A 77 2.10 10.61 24.16
C ILE A 77 3.22 11.31 24.94
N PHE A 78 3.77 12.41 24.40
CA PHE A 78 4.82 13.17 25.08
C PHE A 78 4.33 13.86 26.35
N PHE A 79 3.09 14.32 26.39
CA PHE A 79 2.47 14.87 27.59
C PHE A 79 2.44 13.84 28.71
N PHE A 80 2.04 12.60 28.42
CA PHE A 80 2.06 11.50 29.38
C PHE A 80 3.48 11.15 29.83
N ALA A 81 4.43 11.09 28.90
CA ALA A 81 5.83 10.82 29.20
C ALA A 81 6.44 11.89 30.13
N TYR A 82 6.21 13.16 29.85
CA TYR A 82 6.76 14.28 30.62
C TYR A 82 6.10 14.44 32.00
N ASN A 83 4.78 14.23 32.09
CA ASN A 83 4.02 14.41 33.33
C ASN A 83 3.86 13.12 34.14
N TRP A 84 4.51 12.02 33.74
CA TRP A 84 4.26 10.68 34.28
C TRP A 84 4.29 10.63 35.80
N ASP A 85 5.35 11.17 36.41
CA ASP A 85 5.56 11.11 37.87
C ASP A 85 4.62 12.02 38.65
N LYS A 86 4.07 13.06 38.00
CA LYS A 86 3.19 14.06 38.62
C LYS A 86 1.71 13.69 38.52
N MET A 87 1.37 12.67 37.74
CA MET A 87 -0.03 12.27 37.49
C MET A 87 -0.41 11.02 38.29
N GLY A 88 -1.49 11.10 39.06
CA GLY A 88 -2.09 9.93 39.71
C GLY A 88 -2.69 8.95 38.69
N ARG A 89 -2.76 7.65 39.05
CA ARG A 89 -3.25 6.58 38.15
C ARG A 89 -4.63 6.84 37.55
N PHE A 90 -5.58 7.33 38.36
CA PHE A 90 -6.95 7.60 37.91
C PHE A 90 -7.01 8.81 36.97
N TYR A 91 -6.13 9.79 37.17
CA TYR A 91 -6.02 10.92 36.26
C TYR A 91 -5.45 10.51 34.90
N LYS A 92 -4.43 9.62 34.89
CA LYS A 92 -3.86 9.06 33.66
C LYS A 92 -4.93 8.32 32.84
N LEU A 93 -5.65 7.39 33.47
CA LEU A 93 -6.68 6.58 32.80
C LEU A 93 -7.90 7.42 32.41
N GLY A 94 -8.42 8.22 33.34
CA GLY A 94 -9.61 9.05 33.09
C GLY A 94 -9.40 10.10 32.01
N LEU A 95 -8.18 10.65 31.88
CA LEU A 95 -7.85 11.57 30.79
C LEU A 95 -7.87 10.85 29.43
N LEU A 96 -7.28 9.66 29.33
CA LEU A 96 -7.27 8.90 28.07
C LEU A 96 -8.67 8.41 27.69
N GLU A 97 -9.42 7.87 28.64
CA GLU A 97 -10.82 7.46 28.42
C GLU A 97 -11.68 8.67 28.01
N GLY A 98 -11.50 9.83 28.67
CA GLY A 98 -12.18 11.07 28.31
C GLY A 98 -11.85 11.54 26.90
N LEU A 99 -10.59 11.47 26.47
CA LEU A 99 -10.18 11.81 25.11
C LEU A 99 -10.75 10.82 24.08
N ILE A 100 -10.73 9.53 24.36
CA ILE A 100 -11.31 8.49 23.51
C ILE A 100 -12.81 8.76 23.33
N LEU A 101 -13.55 8.99 24.42
CA LEU A 101 -14.97 9.32 24.38
C LEU A 101 -15.23 10.62 23.62
N ALA A 102 -14.44 11.67 23.87
CA ALA A 102 -14.58 12.93 23.16
C ALA A 102 -14.39 12.76 21.64
N CYS A 103 -13.37 12.03 21.20
CA CYS A 103 -13.14 11.73 19.79
C CYS A 103 -14.26 10.86 19.20
N ALA A 104 -14.70 9.82 19.91
CA ALA A 104 -15.74 8.91 19.45
C ALA A 104 -17.10 9.61 19.32
N VAL A 105 -17.50 10.37 20.34
CA VAL A 105 -18.76 11.14 20.34
C VAL A 105 -18.72 12.25 19.28
N SER A 106 -17.61 12.99 19.20
CA SER A 106 -17.45 14.04 18.17
C SER A 106 -17.51 13.45 16.75
N SER A 107 -16.94 12.26 16.55
CA SER A 107 -17.06 11.54 15.28
C SER A 107 -18.52 11.20 14.93
N GLN A 108 -19.33 10.79 15.91
CA GLN A 108 -20.76 10.54 15.68
C GLN A 108 -21.53 11.83 15.38
N TRP A 109 -21.26 12.91 16.13
CA TRP A 109 -21.93 14.20 15.95
C TRP A 109 -21.62 14.88 14.61
N LEU A 110 -20.39 14.73 14.09
CA LEU A 110 -19.96 15.35 12.83
C LEU A 110 -20.54 14.69 11.57
N TRP A 111 -21.45 13.71 11.72
CA TRP A 111 -21.97 12.83 10.68
C TRP A 111 -20.87 12.02 10.00
N ARG A 112 -20.97 10.69 10.04
CA ARG A 112 -19.93 9.72 9.67
C ARG A 112 -19.32 9.87 8.26
N LYS A 113 -19.93 10.66 7.37
CA LYS A 113 -19.45 10.89 6.00
C LYS A 113 -18.35 11.96 5.89
N LYS A 114 -18.18 12.82 6.90
CA LYS A 114 -17.13 13.85 6.90
C LYS A 114 -15.76 13.24 7.17
N LEU A 115 -14.73 13.73 6.51
CA LEU A 115 -13.36 13.23 6.70
C LEU A 115 -12.89 13.46 8.14
N GLU A 116 -13.26 14.58 8.72
CA GLU A 116 -12.97 14.99 10.10
C GLU A 116 -13.54 13.97 11.09
N ALA A 117 -14.78 13.52 10.88
CA ALA A 117 -15.39 12.48 11.71
C ALA A 117 -14.61 11.16 11.65
N LYS A 118 -14.16 10.77 10.45
CA LYS A 118 -13.36 9.56 10.25
C LYS A 118 -11.97 9.66 10.89
N VAL A 119 -11.34 10.83 10.80
CA VAL A 119 -10.04 11.12 11.45
C VAL A 119 -10.16 11.13 12.97
N LEU A 120 -11.25 11.65 13.53
CA LEU A 120 -11.53 11.58 14.96
C LEU A 120 -11.72 10.13 15.43
N LEU A 121 -12.45 9.30 14.69
CA LEU A 121 -12.60 7.88 15.02
C LEU A 121 -11.27 7.12 14.92
N LEU A 122 -10.44 7.44 13.92
CA LEU A 122 -9.09 6.92 13.80
C LEU A 122 -8.24 7.34 15.01
N SER A 123 -8.34 8.60 15.43
CA SER A 123 -7.63 9.12 16.60
C SER A 123 -8.06 8.41 17.88
N ALA A 124 -9.36 8.18 18.06
CA ALA A 124 -9.89 7.37 19.16
C ALA A 124 -9.30 5.96 19.15
N ALA A 125 -9.24 5.31 17.97
CA ALA A 125 -8.68 3.97 17.83
C ALA A 125 -7.18 3.92 18.19
N VAL A 126 -6.41 4.96 17.86
CA VAL A 126 -5.00 5.07 18.27
C VAL A 126 -4.88 5.26 19.79
N LEU A 127 -5.72 6.11 20.37
CA LEU A 127 -5.74 6.35 21.81
C LEU A 127 -6.09 5.11 22.64
N VAL A 128 -6.88 4.16 22.10
CA VAL A 128 -7.09 2.84 22.74
C VAL A 128 -5.77 2.10 22.95
N GLY A 129 -4.86 2.13 21.97
CA GLY A 129 -3.52 1.53 22.12
C GLY A 129 -2.69 2.25 23.19
N VAL A 130 -2.77 3.58 23.24
CA VAL A 130 -2.11 4.39 24.30
C VAL A 130 -2.69 4.04 25.67
N LEU A 131 -4.01 3.91 25.79
CA LEU A 131 -4.68 3.50 27.03
C LEU A 131 -4.19 2.12 27.48
N MET A 132 -4.11 1.13 26.58
CA MET A 132 -3.61 -0.20 26.91
C MET A 132 -2.14 -0.16 27.37
N ALA A 133 -1.28 0.61 26.70
CA ALA A 133 0.12 0.77 27.09
C ALA A 133 0.24 1.41 28.48
N VAL A 134 -0.51 2.49 28.74
CA VAL A 134 -0.52 3.17 30.03
C VAL A 134 -1.09 2.27 31.13
N TYR A 135 -2.14 1.50 30.84
CA TYR A 135 -2.71 0.52 31.77
C TYR A 135 -1.67 -0.54 32.16
N GLY A 136 -0.99 -1.13 31.16
CA GLY A 136 0.07 -2.12 31.39
C GLY A 136 1.22 -1.58 32.24
N GLN A 137 1.61 -0.31 32.04
CA GLN A 137 2.65 0.34 32.84
C GLN A 137 2.20 0.66 34.28
N ILE A 138 0.96 1.13 34.48
CA ILE A 138 0.44 1.49 35.80
C ILE A 138 0.31 0.26 36.69
N TYR A 139 -0.28 -0.81 36.15
CA TYR A 139 -0.58 -2.02 36.92
C TYR A 139 0.50 -3.10 36.82
N GLN A 140 1.55 -2.85 36.04
CA GLN A 140 2.66 -3.78 35.82
C GLN A 140 2.13 -5.17 35.49
N THR A 141 1.18 -5.25 34.57
CA THR A 141 0.41 -6.48 34.32
C THR A 141 1.25 -7.64 33.81
N GLY A 142 2.54 -7.42 33.54
CA GLY A 142 3.45 -8.41 32.96
C GLY A 142 2.99 -8.90 31.58
N ALA A 143 2.00 -8.23 30.98
CA ALA A 143 1.37 -8.66 29.75
C ALA A 143 2.38 -8.57 28.61
N ASP A 144 2.46 -9.64 27.84
CA ASP A 144 3.32 -9.71 26.67
C ASP A 144 2.88 -8.70 25.61
N ALA A 145 3.83 -8.29 24.77
CA ALA A 145 3.56 -7.33 23.69
C ALA A 145 2.46 -7.85 22.73
N TYR A 146 2.41 -9.16 22.45
CA TYR A 146 1.39 -9.72 21.57
C TYR A 146 -0.03 -9.54 22.14
N GLU A 147 -0.22 -9.64 23.46
CA GLU A 147 -1.53 -9.43 24.11
C GLU A 147 -1.98 -7.98 23.96
N LEU A 148 -1.05 -7.03 24.06
CA LEU A 148 -1.33 -5.62 23.84
C LEU A 148 -1.82 -5.38 22.41
N PHE A 149 -1.11 -5.85 21.39
CA PHE A 149 -1.49 -5.59 19.99
C PHE A 149 -2.74 -6.37 19.55
N THR A 150 -2.88 -7.64 19.97
CA THR A 150 -4.07 -8.44 19.64
C THR A 150 -5.31 -7.95 20.38
N GLY A 151 -5.18 -7.61 21.66
CA GLY A 151 -6.25 -6.98 22.45
C GLY A 151 -6.64 -5.61 21.87
N TRP A 152 -5.66 -4.80 21.46
CA TRP A 152 -5.91 -3.51 20.81
C TRP A 152 -6.71 -3.69 19.52
N ALA A 153 -6.28 -4.61 18.65
CA ALA A 153 -7.00 -4.94 17.43
C ALA A 153 -8.42 -5.43 17.70
N ALA A 154 -8.62 -6.26 18.73
CA ALA A 154 -9.95 -6.75 19.11
C ALA A 154 -10.87 -5.62 19.59
N LEU A 155 -10.38 -4.73 20.46
CA LEU A 155 -11.16 -3.63 21.02
C LEU A 155 -11.64 -2.63 19.96
N ILE A 156 -10.81 -2.34 18.95
CA ILE A 156 -11.18 -1.38 17.89
C ILE A 156 -11.90 -2.03 16.71
N PHE A 157 -12.00 -3.37 16.66
CA PHE A 157 -12.54 -4.07 15.49
C PHE A 157 -13.98 -3.66 15.17
N GLY A 158 -14.82 -3.51 16.19
CA GLY A 158 -16.19 -3.02 16.00
C GLY A 158 -16.24 -1.64 15.34
N TRP A 159 -15.28 -0.76 15.63
CA TRP A 159 -15.22 0.56 15.02
C TRP A 159 -14.72 0.49 13.57
N VAL A 160 -13.73 -0.37 13.32
CA VAL A 160 -13.19 -0.64 11.98
C VAL A 160 -14.28 -1.13 11.03
N LEU A 161 -15.15 -2.04 11.49
CA LEU A 161 -16.24 -2.58 10.67
C LEU A 161 -17.23 -1.50 10.22
N VAL A 162 -17.57 -0.54 11.08
CA VAL A 162 -18.65 0.43 10.80
C VAL A 162 -18.13 1.80 10.32
N CYS A 163 -16.82 2.03 10.29
CA CYS A 163 -16.24 3.34 9.93
C CYS A 163 -16.27 3.67 8.43
N GLU A 164 -16.42 2.66 7.57
CA GLU A 164 -16.30 2.79 6.10
C GLU A 164 -15.06 3.64 5.69
N PHE A 165 -13.92 3.39 6.34
CA PHE A 165 -12.71 4.20 6.17
C PHE A 165 -11.47 3.32 5.98
N ALA A 166 -10.92 3.33 4.78
CA ALA A 166 -9.74 2.52 4.43
C ALA A 166 -8.52 2.80 5.32
N ALA A 167 -8.31 4.03 5.78
CA ALA A 167 -7.17 4.33 6.64
C ALA A 167 -7.28 3.66 8.02
N LEU A 168 -8.49 3.56 8.60
CA LEU A 168 -8.68 2.86 9.87
C LEU A 168 -8.56 1.33 9.69
N TRP A 169 -9.05 0.78 8.58
CA TRP A 169 -8.77 -0.62 8.21
C TRP A 169 -7.28 -0.89 8.05
N PHE A 170 -6.55 0.02 7.41
CA PHE A 170 -5.10 -0.10 7.27
C PHE A 170 -4.38 -0.09 8.63
N VAL A 171 -4.71 0.86 9.51
CA VAL A 171 -4.16 0.91 10.88
C VAL A 171 -4.45 -0.40 11.63
N TRP A 172 -5.68 -0.89 11.56
CA TRP A 172 -6.06 -2.16 12.19
C TRP A 172 -5.27 -3.36 11.66
N LEU A 173 -5.04 -3.43 10.34
CA LEU A 173 -4.20 -4.47 9.74
C LEU A 173 -2.74 -4.35 10.18
N VAL A 174 -2.19 -3.14 10.32
CA VAL A 174 -0.83 -2.95 10.86
C VAL A 174 -0.76 -3.49 12.29
N ILE A 175 -1.71 -3.13 13.14
CA ILE A 175 -1.80 -3.61 14.53
C ILE A 175 -1.86 -5.14 14.57
N LEU A 176 -2.69 -5.76 13.73
CA LEU A 176 -2.80 -7.22 13.66
C LEU A 176 -1.53 -7.90 13.15
N ASN A 177 -0.88 -7.36 12.11
CA ASN A 177 0.39 -7.91 11.62
C ASN A 177 1.45 -7.84 12.73
N THR A 178 1.53 -6.72 13.45
CA THR A 178 2.44 -6.55 14.59
C THR A 178 2.11 -7.52 15.72
N GLY A 179 0.83 -7.71 16.05
CA GLY A 179 0.38 -8.69 17.04
C GLY A 179 0.76 -10.12 16.66
N LEU A 180 0.62 -10.50 15.39
CA LEU A 180 1.00 -11.83 14.90
C LEU A 180 2.52 -12.06 14.96
N ILE A 181 3.32 -11.05 14.64
CA ILE A 181 4.79 -11.11 14.77
C ILE A 181 5.18 -11.31 16.24
N PHE A 182 4.65 -10.48 17.15
CA PHE A 182 4.95 -10.63 18.58
C PHE A 182 4.46 -11.95 19.14
N TYR A 183 3.28 -12.43 18.70
CA TYR A 183 2.77 -13.74 19.09
C TYR A 183 3.76 -14.84 18.72
N TRP A 184 4.29 -14.82 17.50
CA TRP A 184 5.29 -15.81 17.09
C TRP A 184 6.57 -15.70 17.92
N VAL A 185 7.08 -14.49 18.16
CA VAL A 185 8.32 -14.27 18.93
C VAL A 185 8.17 -14.70 20.40
N GLN A 186 7.02 -14.42 21.02
CA GLN A 186 6.83 -14.59 22.47
C GLN A 186 6.21 -15.94 22.84
N VAL A 187 5.35 -16.49 21.98
CA VAL A 187 4.57 -17.71 22.29
C VAL A 187 4.74 -18.79 21.22
N GLY A 188 4.58 -18.45 19.94
CA GLY A 188 4.56 -19.42 18.86
C GLY A 188 5.87 -20.22 18.73
N HIS A 189 7.01 -19.52 18.64
CA HIS A 189 8.31 -20.16 18.55
C HIS A 189 8.77 -20.76 19.89
N PRO A 190 8.73 -20.04 21.04
CA PRO A 190 9.27 -20.59 22.29
C PRO A 190 8.45 -21.73 22.90
N ALA A 191 7.11 -21.71 22.78
CA ALA A 191 6.24 -22.67 23.44
C ALA A 191 5.69 -23.77 22.52
N HIS A 192 5.56 -23.49 21.21
CA HIS A 192 4.96 -24.42 20.25
C HIS A 192 5.90 -24.80 19.10
N GLU A 193 7.14 -24.32 19.11
CA GLU A 193 8.15 -24.57 18.07
C GLU A 193 7.64 -24.26 16.65
N TYR A 194 6.76 -23.27 16.52
CA TYR A 194 6.27 -22.84 15.21
C TYR A 194 7.43 -22.32 14.38
N SER A 195 7.58 -22.90 13.19
CA SER A 195 8.66 -22.55 12.28
C SER A 195 8.54 -21.10 11.83
N TYR A 196 9.67 -20.50 11.47
CA TYR A 196 9.72 -19.11 11.01
C TYR A 196 8.93 -18.90 9.70
N GLU A 197 8.89 -19.93 8.85
CA GLU A 197 8.16 -19.91 7.59
C GLU A 197 6.65 -19.88 7.83
N LEU A 198 6.16 -20.53 8.89
CA LEU A 198 4.75 -20.52 9.24
C LEU A 198 4.26 -19.11 9.61
N LEU A 199 5.09 -18.31 10.29
CA LEU A 199 4.80 -16.89 10.55
C LEU A 199 4.60 -16.13 9.24
N TRP A 200 5.53 -16.28 8.29
CA TRP A 200 5.45 -15.58 7.01
C TRP A 200 4.27 -16.01 6.16
N LEU A 201 3.91 -17.30 6.18
CA LEU A 201 2.70 -17.79 5.56
C LEU A 201 1.44 -17.23 6.22
N ALA A 202 1.41 -17.11 7.55
CA ALA A 202 0.29 -16.52 8.27
C ALA A 202 0.15 -15.01 7.95
N LEU A 203 1.26 -14.26 7.88
CA LEU A 203 1.29 -12.87 7.44
C LEU A 203 0.84 -12.72 5.98
N ALA A 204 1.30 -13.60 5.09
CA ALA A 204 0.85 -13.63 3.70
C ALA A 204 -0.65 -13.93 3.61
N GLY A 205 -1.15 -14.89 4.39
CA GLY A 205 -2.57 -15.23 4.48
C GLY A 205 -3.43 -14.05 4.95
N LEU A 206 -3.00 -13.35 6.00
CA LEU A 206 -3.69 -12.16 6.52
C LEU A 206 -3.78 -11.04 5.47
N ASN A 207 -2.65 -10.68 4.86
CA ASN A 207 -2.61 -9.61 3.86
C ASN A 207 -3.30 -10.01 2.55
N GLY A 208 -3.22 -11.29 2.17
CA GLY A 208 -3.94 -11.85 1.02
C GLY A 208 -5.45 -11.85 1.23
N ALA A 209 -5.92 -12.24 2.41
CA ALA A 209 -7.33 -12.18 2.77
C ALA A 209 -7.85 -10.73 2.77
N ALA A 210 -7.09 -9.79 3.32
CA ALA A 210 -7.41 -8.36 3.26
C ALA A 210 -7.46 -7.82 1.83
N LEU A 211 -6.54 -8.26 0.96
CA LEU A 211 -6.54 -7.89 -0.46
C LEU A 211 -7.78 -8.44 -1.18
N ILE A 212 -8.13 -9.71 -0.94
CA ILE A 212 -9.34 -10.33 -1.52
C ILE A 212 -10.58 -9.56 -1.05
N PHE A 213 -10.68 -9.29 0.25
CA PHE A 213 -11.77 -8.49 0.81
C PHE A 213 -11.87 -7.11 0.14
N ARG A 214 -10.74 -6.45 -0.11
CA ARG A 214 -10.70 -5.17 -0.84
C ARG A 214 -11.17 -5.32 -2.28
N GLU A 215 -10.71 -6.32 -3.03
CA GLU A 215 -11.11 -6.52 -4.43
C GLU A 215 -12.60 -6.88 -4.54
N LEU A 216 -13.12 -7.70 -3.62
CA LEU A 216 -14.55 -7.99 -3.51
C LEU A 216 -15.36 -6.74 -3.18
N GLY A 217 -14.88 -5.90 -2.26
CA GLY A 217 -15.51 -4.62 -1.93
C GLY A 217 -15.50 -3.64 -3.10
N ALA A 218 -14.42 -3.59 -3.87
CA ALA A 218 -14.34 -2.77 -5.08
C ALA A 218 -15.32 -3.26 -6.16
N LEU A 219 -15.49 -4.59 -6.31
CA LEU A 219 -16.51 -5.18 -7.18
C LEU A 219 -17.93 -4.87 -6.71
N ALA A 220 -18.16 -4.86 -5.40
CA ALA A 220 -19.42 -4.45 -4.76
C ALA A 220 -19.65 -2.93 -4.79
N LYS A 221 -18.77 -2.15 -5.43
CA LYS A 221 -18.83 -0.68 -5.54
C LYS A 221 -18.79 0.05 -4.19
N LEU A 222 -18.15 -0.54 -3.18
CA LEU A 222 -17.87 0.14 -1.91
C LEU A 222 -16.76 1.17 -2.12
N GLU A 223 -17.13 2.44 -2.23
CA GLU A 223 -16.22 3.55 -2.56
C GLU A 223 -14.99 3.62 -1.63
N TRP A 224 -15.20 3.35 -0.34
CA TRP A 224 -14.15 3.43 0.67
C TRP A 224 -13.07 2.36 0.52
N LEU A 225 -13.36 1.20 -0.09
CA LEU A 225 -12.37 0.15 -0.39
C LEU A 225 -11.70 0.33 -1.75
N ASN A 226 -12.27 1.16 -2.62
CA ASN A 226 -11.79 1.29 -4.00
C ASN A 226 -10.48 2.12 -4.12
N GLY A 227 -9.88 2.54 -3.00
CA GLY A 227 -8.58 3.22 -3.01
C GLY A 227 -7.48 2.38 -3.65
N ARG A 228 -6.83 2.92 -4.69
CA ARG A 228 -5.72 2.25 -5.38
C ARG A 228 -4.50 2.04 -4.47
N TRP A 229 -4.23 2.99 -3.57
CA TRP A 229 -3.12 2.91 -2.62
C TRP A 229 -3.25 1.69 -1.70
N LEU A 230 -4.46 1.35 -1.28
CA LEU A 230 -4.72 0.22 -0.38
C LEU A 230 -4.38 -1.11 -1.07
N ARG A 231 -4.81 -1.30 -2.33
CA ARG A 231 -4.43 -2.44 -3.16
C ARG A 231 -2.91 -2.60 -3.23
N ILE A 232 -2.20 -1.51 -3.52
CA ILE A 232 -0.73 -1.52 -3.70
C ILE A 232 -0.05 -1.97 -2.40
N ILE A 233 -0.43 -1.40 -1.26
CA ILE A 233 0.16 -1.74 0.03
C ILE A 233 -0.12 -3.18 0.43
N LEU A 234 -1.37 -3.65 0.29
CA LEU A 234 -1.75 -5.03 0.64
C LEU A 234 -1.04 -6.05 -0.25
N PHE A 235 -0.98 -5.78 -1.56
CA PHE A 235 -0.30 -6.68 -2.48
C PHE A 235 1.22 -6.69 -2.27
N MET A 236 1.81 -5.53 -1.95
CA MET A 236 3.23 -5.44 -1.55
C MET A 236 3.49 -6.25 -0.28
N ALA A 237 2.66 -6.11 0.76
CA ALA A 237 2.79 -6.86 2.00
C ALA A 237 2.68 -8.39 1.76
N LEU A 238 1.72 -8.81 0.93
CA LEU A 238 1.58 -10.21 0.50
C LEU A 238 2.86 -10.74 -0.19
N LEU A 239 3.38 -10.01 -1.19
CA LEU A 239 4.57 -10.44 -1.91
C LEU A 239 5.82 -10.47 -1.03
N LEU A 240 6.00 -9.47 -0.16
CA LEU A 240 7.13 -9.42 0.77
C LEU A 240 7.09 -10.62 1.72
N ALA A 241 5.93 -10.89 2.32
CA ALA A 241 5.76 -12.01 3.24
C ALA A 241 6.06 -13.36 2.57
N LEU A 242 5.66 -13.56 1.31
CA LEU A 242 5.95 -14.81 0.57
C LEU A 242 7.41 -14.88 0.08
N SER A 243 8.05 -13.74 -0.18
CA SER A 243 9.41 -13.72 -0.72
C SER A 243 10.46 -14.17 0.30
N ILE A 244 10.26 -13.96 1.59
CA ILE A 244 11.21 -14.32 2.64
C ILE A 244 11.43 -15.85 2.74
N PRO A 245 10.39 -16.69 2.94
CA PRO A 245 10.56 -18.14 2.92
C PRO A 245 10.98 -18.65 1.54
N THR A 246 10.59 -17.99 0.44
CA THR A 246 11.05 -18.37 -0.90
C THR A 246 12.55 -18.12 -1.09
N THR A 247 13.09 -17.03 -0.54
CA THR A 247 14.54 -16.78 -0.50
C THR A 247 15.27 -17.82 0.34
N GLN A 248 14.70 -18.23 1.48
CA GLN A 248 15.28 -19.27 2.33
C GLN A 248 15.38 -20.62 1.58
N LEU A 249 14.32 -21.02 0.86
CA LEU A 249 14.33 -22.19 -0.03
C LEU A 249 15.44 -22.14 -1.08
N ILE A 250 15.74 -20.96 -1.61
CA ILE A 250 16.79 -20.79 -2.62
C ILE A 250 18.17 -20.96 -2.00
N VAL A 251 18.41 -20.33 -0.85
CA VAL A 251 19.70 -20.31 -0.17
C VAL A 251 20.06 -21.70 0.35
N ASP A 252 19.16 -22.34 1.11
CA ASP A 252 19.37 -23.68 1.63
C ASP A 252 18.43 -24.67 0.93
N TRP A 253 19.00 -25.66 0.25
CA TRP A 253 18.21 -26.69 -0.46
C TRP A 253 17.82 -27.87 0.44
N HIS A 254 18.28 -27.92 1.70
CA HIS A 254 17.83 -28.92 2.68
C HIS A 254 16.52 -28.47 3.33
N VAL A 255 15.39 -28.86 2.73
CA VAL A 255 14.16 -28.10 2.88
C VAL A 255 12.96 -28.93 3.35
N THR A 256 12.20 -28.34 4.28
CA THR A 256 10.86 -28.75 4.74
C THR A 256 9.77 -28.52 3.69
N GLY A 257 8.64 -29.25 3.78
CA GLY A 257 7.50 -29.07 2.85
C GLY A 257 6.88 -27.66 2.84
N ILE A 258 7.06 -26.89 3.92
CA ILE A 258 6.47 -25.54 4.11
C ILE A 258 7.14 -24.51 3.18
N LEU A 259 8.44 -24.61 2.95
CA LEU A 259 9.19 -23.72 2.07
C LEU A 259 8.76 -23.92 0.59
N TRP A 260 8.60 -25.17 0.15
CA TRP A 260 8.03 -25.48 -1.17
C TRP A 260 6.60 -24.97 -1.32
N LEU A 261 5.77 -25.13 -0.29
CA LEU A 261 4.43 -24.56 -0.26
C LEU A 261 4.46 -23.03 -0.41
N SER A 262 5.37 -22.35 0.30
CA SER A 262 5.53 -20.89 0.23
C SER A 262 5.91 -20.41 -1.16
N ALA A 263 6.87 -21.08 -1.81
CA ALA A 263 7.25 -20.78 -3.18
C ALA A 263 6.12 -21.06 -4.18
N GLY A 264 5.36 -22.14 -3.99
CA GLY A 264 4.16 -22.44 -4.80
C GLY A 264 3.10 -21.36 -4.66
N ILE A 265 2.78 -20.92 -3.44
CA ILE A 265 1.84 -19.83 -3.17
C ILE A 265 2.36 -18.51 -3.78
N TRP A 266 3.67 -18.26 -3.71
CA TRP A 266 4.28 -17.09 -4.35
C TRP A 266 4.06 -17.07 -5.87
N ILE A 267 4.32 -18.20 -6.56
CA ILE A 267 4.09 -18.32 -8.02
C ILE A 267 2.62 -18.05 -8.35
N VAL A 268 1.70 -18.63 -7.57
CA VAL A 268 0.26 -18.44 -7.77
C VAL A 268 -0.13 -16.97 -7.54
N ALA A 269 0.35 -16.33 -6.46
CA ALA A 269 0.05 -14.94 -6.15
C ALA A 269 0.60 -13.98 -7.22
N ALA A 270 1.84 -14.17 -7.66
CA ALA A 270 2.47 -13.38 -8.71
C ALA A 270 1.78 -13.58 -10.07
N GLY A 271 1.46 -14.84 -10.43
CA GLY A 271 0.80 -15.18 -11.69
C GLY A 271 -0.64 -14.69 -11.76
N LEU A 272 -1.42 -14.90 -10.70
CA LEU A 272 -2.80 -14.41 -10.60
C LEU A 272 -2.83 -12.88 -10.55
N GLY A 273 -1.95 -12.26 -9.76
CA GLY A 273 -1.78 -10.81 -9.72
C GLY A 273 -1.43 -10.25 -11.09
N TYR A 274 -0.49 -10.88 -11.80
CA TYR A 274 -0.12 -10.48 -13.15
C TYR A 274 -1.34 -10.54 -14.08
N TRP A 275 -2.07 -11.66 -14.10
CA TRP A 275 -3.24 -11.81 -14.95
C TRP A 275 -4.33 -10.77 -14.65
N LEU A 276 -4.71 -10.62 -13.37
CA LEU A 276 -5.74 -9.68 -12.93
C LEU A 276 -5.37 -8.23 -13.26
N TYR A 277 -4.17 -7.80 -12.86
CA TYR A 277 -3.75 -6.40 -12.99
C TYR A 277 -3.15 -6.06 -14.35
N ARG A 278 -3.00 -7.03 -15.25
CA ARG A 278 -2.64 -6.80 -16.65
C ARG A 278 -3.86 -6.75 -17.57
N PHE A 279 -4.80 -7.66 -17.39
CA PHE A 279 -5.91 -7.87 -18.33
C PHE A 279 -7.25 -7.38 -17.82
N ARG A 280 -7.49 -7.39 -16.50
CA ARG A 280 -8.80 -7.06 -15.92
C ARG A 280 -8.87 -5.64 -15.34
N TRP A 281 -7.90 -5.26 -14.53
CA TRP A 281 -7.85 -3.98 -13.81
C TRP A 281 -6.47 -3.37 -13.91
N LEU A 282 -6.11 -2.94 -15.12
CA LEU A 282 -4.78 -2.46 -15.46
C LEU A 282 -4.16 -1.57 -14.36
N ASP A 283 -3.16 -2.08 -13.65
CA ASP A 283 -2.42 -1.33 -12.63
C ASP A 283 -0.91 -1.50 -12.80
N PHE A 284 -0.27 -0.46 -13.35
CA PHE A 284 1.17 -0.44 -13.62
C PHE A 284 2.03 -0.52 -12.36
N LEU A 285 1.56 -0.02 -11.22
CA LEU A 285 2.35 -0.05 -9.98
C LEU A 285 2.40 -1.47 -9.44
N VAL A 286 1.27 -2.18 -9.47
CA VAL A 286 1.23 -3.58 -9.07
C VAL A 286 2.04 -4.47 -10.01
N LEU A 287 1.96 -4.25 -11.33
CA LEU A 287 2.83 -4.94 -12.29
C LEU A 287 4.31 -4.66 -12.02
N GLY A 288 4.65 -3.42 -11.67
CA GLY A 288 6.00 -3.04 -11.27
C GLY A 288 6.47 -3.78 -10.02
N LEU A 289 5.60 -3.93 -9.01
CA LEU A 289 5.89 -4.72 -7.80
C LEU A 289 6.16 -6.19 -8.12
N ILE A 290 5.33 -6.82 -8.97
CA ILE A 290 5.52 -8.23 -9.39
C ILE A 290 6.86 -8.40 -10.08
N VAL A 291 7.17 -7.54 -11.06
CA VAL A 291 8.42 -7.62 -11.83
C VAL A 291 9.62 -7.39 -10.91
N MET A 292 9.57 -6.39 -10.02
CA MET A 292 10.64 -6.13 -9.07
C MET A 292 10.89 -7.31 -8.14
N ASN A 293 9.82 -7.90 -7.60
CA ASN A 293 9.91 -9.04 -6.69
C ASN A 293 10.41 -10.31 -7.40
N ALA A 294 10.00 -10.53 -8.67
CA ALA A 294 10.54 -11.60 -9.50
C ALA A 294 12.02 -11.38 -9.84
N CYS A 295 12.44 -10.15 -10.12
CA CYS A 295 13.86 -9.82 -10.31
C CYS A 295 14.68 -10.12 -9.06
N TYR A 296 14.17 -9.73 -7.88
CA TYR A 296 14.82 -10.02 -6.60
C TYR A 296 15.06 -11.54 -6.43
N LEU A 297 14.03 -12.37 -6.55
CA LEU A 297 14.18 -13.82 -6.40
C LEU A 297 15.06 -14.45 -7.49
N LEU A 298 14.98 -13.98 -8.72
CA LEU A 298 15.84 -14.45 -9.81
C LEU A 298 17.31 -14.11 -9.57
N ILE A 299 17.60 -12.89 -9.08
CA ILE A 299 18.95 -12.48 -8.71
C ILE A 299 19.46 -13.34 -7.56
N THR A 300 18.65 -13.60 -6.53
CA THR A 300 19.02 -14.48 -5.42
C THR A 300 19.31 -15.90 -5.90
N LEU A 301 18.49 -16.45 -6.81
CA LEU A 301 18.70 -17.77 -7.38
C LEU A 301 19.99 -17.86 -8.20
N ILE A 302 20.23 -16.91 -9.09
CA ILE A 302 21.45 -16.89 -9.91
C ILE A 302 22.68 -16.68 -9.03
N GLY A 303 22.60 -15.75 -8.08
CA GLY A 303 23.68 -15.48 -7.13
C GLY A 303 24.05 -16.74 -6.35
N LYS A 304 23.06 -17.41 -5.74
CA LYS A 304 23.27 -18.65 -5.00
C LYS A 304 23.98 -19.71 -5.85
N ASN A 305 23.50 -19.96 -7.06
CA ASN A 305 24.15 -20.94 -7.95
C ASN A 305 25.57 -20.48 -8.33
N LEU A 306 25.77 -19.21 -8.66
CA LEU A 306 27.07 -18.69 -9.07
C LEU A 306 28.13 -18.83 -7.96
N PHE A 307 27.77 -18.49 -6.72
CA PHE A 307 28.69 -18.55 -5.58
C PHE A 307 28.92 -19.97 -5.04
N ASP A 308 27.98 -20.91 -5.24
CA ASP A 308 28.19 -22.32 -4.88
C ASP A 308 29.17 -23.04 -5.81
N TYR A 309 29.21 -22.68 -7.12
CA TYR A 309 30.08 -23.34 -8.10
C TYR A 309 31.50 -22.75 -8.19
N VAL A 310 31.71 -21.53 -7.71
CA VAL A 310 33.01 -20.86 -7.76
C VAL A 310 33.63 -20.92 -6.37
N GLU A 311 34.59 -21.81 -6.16
CA GLU A 311 35.15 -22.11 -4.83
C GLU A 311 35.91 -20.95 -4.16
N HIS A 312 36.09 -19.79 -4.80
CA HIS A 312 36.85 -18.66 -4.22
C HIS A 312 36.20 -17.29 -4.47
N GLU A 313 36.36 -16.39 -3.50
CA GLU A 313 35.96 -14.97 -3.49
C GLU A 313 36.76 -14.13 -4.51
N GLU A 314 36.80 -14.54 -5.76
CA GLU A 314 37.48 -13.80 -6.82
C GLU A 314 36.68 -12.54 -7.16
N ALA A 315 37.37 -11.40 -7.28
CA ALA A 315 36.78 -10.13 -7.69
C ALA A 315 36.00 -10.24 -9.02
N GLY A 316 36.36 -11.20 -9.88
CA GLY A 316 35.65 -11.49 -11.13
C GLY A 316 34.20 -11.96 -10.93
N THR A 317 33.94 -12.78 -9.91
CA THR A 317 32.59 -13.31 -9.61
C THR A 317 31.64 -12.20 -9.16
N TYR A 318 32.15 -11.27 -8.33
CA TYR A 318 31.40 -10.09 -7.90
C TYR A 318 31.11 -9.13 -9.07
N LEU A 319 32.07 -8.93 -9.98
CA LEU A 319 31.87 -8.13 -11.19
C LEU A 319 30.81 -8.77 -12.11
N LEU A 320 30.89 -10.09 -12.31
CA LEU A 320 29.91 -10.84 -13.08
C LEU A 320 28.51 -10.73 -12.47
N MET A 321 28.40 -10.86 -11.15
CA MET A 321 27.14 -10.70 -10.43
C MET A 321 26.57 -9.28 -10.61
N ALA A 322 27.40 -8.24 -10.50
CA ALA A 322 26.98 -6.87 -10.77
C ALA A 322 26.44 -6.68 -12.21
N MET A 323 27.11 -7.27 -13.22
CA MET A 323 26.64 -7.24 -14.60
C MET A 323 25.31 -7.98 -14.77
N ILE A 324 25.12 -9.12 -14.12
CA ILE A 324 23.86 -9.89 -14.14
C ILE A 324 22.72 -9.08 -13.51
N ILE A 325 22.95 -8.46 -12.34
CA ILE A 325 21.97 -7.59 -11.69
C ILE A 325 21.56 -6.45 -12.63
N LEU A 326 22.54 -5.77 -13.21
CA LEU A 326 22.30 -4.67 -14.15
C LEU A 326 21.50 -5.14 -15.37
N ALA A 327 21.84 -6.31 -15.95
CA ALA A 327 21.15 -6.87 -17.09
C ALA A 327 19.68 -7.21 -16.76
N ILE A 328 19.43 -7.90 -15.64
CA ILE A 328 18.09 -8.31 -15.21
C ILE A 328 17.22 -7.08 -14.94
N VAL A 329 17.71 -6.12 -14.15
CA VAL A 329 16.96 -4.92 -13.79
C VAL A 329 16.71 -4.04 -15.02
N SER A 330 17.69 -3.92 -15.92
CA SER A 330 17.54 -3.16 -17.16
C SER A 330 16.53 -3.81 -18.11
N ALA A 331 16.59 -5.13 -18.29
CA ALA A 331 15.63 -5.87 -19.11
C ALA A 331 14.21 -5.74 -18.57
N ALA A 332 14.04 -5.86 -17.25
CA ALA A 332 12.76 -5.65 -16.56
C ALA A 332 12.22 -4.22 -16.77
N ALA A 333 13.06 -3.20 -16.59
CA ALA A 333 12.69 -1.81 -16.79
C ALA A 333 12.31 -1.51 -18.26
N LEU A 334 13.07 -2.06 -19.22
CA LEU A 334 12.77 -1.96 -20.65
C LEU A 334 11.45 -2.63 -20.98
N TRP A 335 11.20 -3.83 -20.46
CA TRP A 335 9.96 -4.55 -20.68
C TRP A 335 8.74 -3.79 -20.14
N LEU A 336 8.82 -3.26 -18.91
CA LEU A 336 7.76 -2.42 -18.33
C LEU A 336 7.51 -1.15 -19.16
N ARG A 337 8.57 -0.51 -19.67
CA ARG A 337 8.46 0.67 -20.54
C ARG A 337 7.79 0.33 -21.87
N LEU A 338 8.21 -0.75 -22.53
CA LEU A 338 7.61 -1.21 -23.79
C LEU A 338 6.16 -1.60 -23.60
N LEU A 339 5.84 -2.25 -22.47
CA LEU A 339 4.47 -2.61 -22.11
C LEU A 339 3.59 -1.37 -21.94
N ALA A 340 4.08 -0.37 -21.19
CA ALA A 340 3.38 0.90 -21.01
C ALA A 340 3.16 1.64 -22.33
N GLN A 341 4.15 1.64 -23.23
CA GLN A 341 4.03 2.22 -24.57
C GLN A 341 3.01 1.48 -25.44
N LYS A 342 3.04 0.14 -25.44
CA LYS A 342 2.10 -0.70 -26.19
C LYS A 342 0.67 -0.42 -25.77
N ILE A 343 0.40 -0.44 -24.46
CA ILE A 343 -0.93 -0.20 -23.92
C ILE A 343 -1.42 1.23 -24.23
N LYS A 344 -0.53 2.23 -24.17
CA LYS A 344 -0.87 3.60 -24.60
C LYS A 344 -1.25 3.68 -26.08
N LYS A 345 -0.57 2.93 -26.94
CA LYS A 345 -0.88 2.85 -28.38
C LYS A 345 -2.19 2.12 -28.68
N THR A 346 -2.53 1.09 -27.90
CA THR A 346 -3.76 0.29 -28.08
C THR A 346 -5.01 0.96 -27.49
N GLY A 347 -4.91 2.17 -26.91
CA GLY A 347 -6.07 2.91 -26.37
C GLY A 347 -6.67 2.33 -25.08
N GLN A 348 -6.15 1.22 -24.56
CA GLN A 348 -6.63 0.58 -23.34
C GLN A 348 -6.29 1.34 -22.04
N GLY A 349 -5.49 2.42 -22.12
CA GLY A 349 -5.14 3.27 -20.98
C GLY A 349 -6.01 4.53 -20.81
N GLY A 350 -7.11 4.66 -21.57
CA GLY A 350 -7.94 5.88 -21.61
C GLY A 350 -9.07 5.98 -20.57
N LEU A 351 -9.33 4.93 -19.79
CA LEU A 351 -10.35 4.96 -18.75
C LEU A 351 -9.67 5.02 -17.39
N GLN A 352 -9.27 6.24 -17.02
CA GLN A 352 -8.99 6.64 -15.64
C GLN A 352 -10.30 6.78 -14.87
#